data_AF-A0A6P3HMJ5-F1
#
_entry.id   AF-A0A6P3HMJ5-F1
#
_cell.length_a   1.000
_cell.length_b   1.000
_cell.length_c   1.000
_cell.angle_alpha   90.00
_cell.angle_beta   90.00
_cell.angle_gamma   90.00
#
_symmetry.space_group_name_H-M   'P 1'
#
loop_
_entity.id
_entity.type
_entity.pdbx_description
1 polymer ?
#
loop_
_entity_poly.entity_id
_entity_poly.type
_entity_poly.pdbx_seq_one_letter_code
_entity_poly.pdbx_strand_id
1 'polypeptide(L)'
;ANKENDTGIVSQALACQAEGPGISSYASDPARVGESLQGCLEEALALIPKAKHHETPMFLGATAGMRLLSRKNRSQAEDVFAAVSRALGQSPVDFRGAELLTGQDEGAFGWITINYILGLLVKYSFSGEWIRPLEETLVGALDMGGGSPQNTFVPGGPIPGLGTELRCLGGRVVFGVLTLAATLGAMAVQVFWLQN
;
A
#
# COMPACT_ATOMS: atom_id res chain seq x y z
N ALA A 1 18.86 18.03 0.10
CA ALA A 1 18.04 19.21 0.44
C ALA A 1 16.78 19.26 -0.44
N ASN A 2 16.09 18.11 -0.60
CA ASN A 2 14.98 17.91 -1.56
C ASN A 2 13.76 17.30 -0.85
N LYS A 3 13.37 17.84 0.31
CA LYS A 3 12.22 17.35 1.09
C LYS A 3 11.35 18.52 1.53
N GLU A 4 10.04 18.44 1.32
CA GLU A 4 9.06 19.35 1.94
C GLU A 4 8.39 18.60 3.09
N ASN A 5 8.44 19.13 4.31
CA ASN A 5 7.94 18.43 5.51
C ASN A 5 8.48 16.99 5.61
N ASP A 6 9.78 16.80 5.35
CA ASP A 6 10.47 15.50 5.30
C ASP A 6 9.99 14.52 4.20
N THR A 7 9.08 14.92 3.31
CA THR A 7 8.58 14.08 2.20
C THR A 7 9.41 14.34 0.95
N GLY A 8 10.08 13.31 0.44
CA GLY A 8 10.82 13.35 -0.83
C GLY A 8 9.99 12.79 -2.00
N ILE A 9 10.55 12.83 -3.20
CA ILE A 9 9.93 12.22 -4.38
C ILE A 9 10.13 10.71 -4.32
N VAL A 10 9.04 9.97 -4.50
CA VAL A 10 8.96 8.52 -4.40
C VAL A 10 8.69 7.95 -5.80
N SER A 11 9.46 6.94 -6.18
CA SER A 11 9.27 6.19 -7.42
C SER A 11 9.23 4.70 -7.14
N GLN A 12 8.45 3.94 -7.92
CA GLN A 12 8.48 2.48 -7.86
C GLN A 12 9.81 1.95 -8.40
N ALA A 13 10.48 1.12 -7.61
CA ALA A 13 11.75 0.49 -7.98
C ALA A 13 11.56 -0.96 -8.44
N LEU A 14 10.57 -1.67 -7.89
CA LEU A 14 10.28 -3.07 -8.23
C LEU A 14 8.78 -3.35 -8.12
N ALA A 15 8.31 -4.26 -8.97
CA ALA A 15 7.01 -4.91 -8.88
C ALA A 15 7.23 -6.43 -8.99
N CYS A 16 6.75 -7.20 -8.01
CA CYS A 16 6.74 -8.66 -8.09
C CYS A 16 5.32 -9.18 -7.84
N GLN A 17 4.90 -10.18 -8.60
CA GLN A 17 3.63 -10.86 -8.37
C GLN A 17 3.92 -12.22 -7.73
N ALA A 18 3.48 -12.40 -6.49
CA ALA A 18 3.73 -13.62 -5.75
C ALA A 18 2.94 -14.78 -6.36
N GLU A 19 3.56 -15.96 -6.39
CA GLU A 19 2.97 -17.14 -7.02
C GLU A 19 1.78 -17.67 -6.22
N GLY A 20 0.77 -18.13 -6.95
CA GLY A 20 -0.44 -18.71 -6.36
C GLY A 20 -1.56 -17.70 -6.08
N PRO A 21 -2.61 -18.13 -5.36
CA PRO A 21 -3.77 -17.30 -5.08
C PRO A 21 -3.50 -16.26 -3.99
N GLY A 22 -4.43 -15.31 -3.82
CA GLY A 22 -4.37 -14.34 -2.71
C GLY A 22 -4.43 -15.00 -1.32
N ILE A 23 -3.95 -14.27 -0.31
CA ILE A 23 -3.80 -14.79 1.07
C ILE A 23 -5.09 -15.39 1.68
N SER A 24 -6.26 -14.91 1.26
CA SER A 24 -7.55 -15.43 1.73
C SER A 24 -7.80 -16.90 1.34
N SER A 25 -7.16 -17.39 0.28
CA SER A 25 -7.29 -18.78 -0.16
C SER A 25 -6.54 -19.78 0.73
N TYR A 26 -5.68 -19.30 1.62
CA TYR A 26 -4.94 -20.12 2.58
C TYR A 26 -5.70 -20.29 3.92
N ALA A 27 -6.98 -19.94 3.98
CA ALA A 27 -7.80 -20.04 5.20
C ALA A 27 -7.82 -21.44 5.85
N SER A 28 -7.70 -22.51 5.05
CA SER A 28 -7.63 -23.89 5.53
C SER A 28 -6.22 -24.36 5.88
N ASP A 29 -5.19 -23.66 5.40
CA ASP A 29 -3.78 -23.98 5.63
C ASP A 29 -2.93 -22.70 5.66
N PRO A 30 -3.03 -21.91 6.75
CA PRO A 30 -2.35 -20.62 6.85
C PRO A 30 -0.82 -20.72 6.80
N ALA A 31 -0.25 -21.87 7.16
CA ALA A 31 1.20 -22.06 7.19
C ALA A 31 1.87 -21.84 5.82
N ARG A 32 1.14 -22.12 4.73
CA ARG A 32 1.63 -21.96 3.35
C ARG A 32 1.66 -20.53 2.84
N VAL A 33 1.06 -19.57 3.56
CA VAL A 33 1.07 -18.17 3.14
C VAL A 33 2.47 -17.56 3.17
N GLY A 34 3.36 -18.03 4.05
CA GLY A 34 4.73 -17.55 4.10
C GLY A 34 5.51 -17.96 2.85
N GLU A 35 5.36 -19.21 2.43
CA GLU A 35 6.03 -19.75 1.24
C GLU A 35 5.63 -18.99 -0.03
N SER A 36 4.35 -18.62 -0.17
CA SER A 36 3.87 -17.89 -1.34
C SER A 36 4.40 -16.46 -1.43
N LEU A 37 4.82 -15.86 -0.31
CA LEU A 37 5.39 -14.52 -0.25
C LEU A 37 6.92 -14.50 -0.37
N GLN A 38 7.58 -15.65 -0.12
CA GLN A 38 9.03 -15.73 0.01
C GLN A 38 9.76 -15.29 -1.26
N GLY A 39 9.30 -15.71 -2.45
CA GLY A 39 9.95 -15.37 -3.72
C GLY A 39 10.04 -13.85 -3.95
N CYS A 40 8.92 -13.14 -3.80
CA CYS A 40 8.93 -11.68 -3.95
C CYS A 40 9.66 -10.97 -2.82
N LEU A 41 9.66 -11.53 -1.61
CA LEU A 41 10.43 -10.98 -0.49
C LEU A 41 11.93 -11.02 -0.79
N GLU A 42 12.43 -12.14 -1.30
CA GLU A 42 13.84 -12.30 -1.67
C GLU A 42 14.25 -11.35 -2.79
N GLU A 43 13.40 -11.19 -3.81
CA GLU A 43 13.65 -10.24 -4.91
C GLU A 43 13.73 -8.79 -4.40
N ALA A 44 12.82 -8.40 -3.50
CA ALA A 44 12.85 -7.09 -2.87
C ALA A 44 14.12 -6.90 -2.02
N LEU A 45 14.50 -7.89 -1.21
CA LEU A 45 15.70 -7.84 -0.36
C LEU A 45 17.00 -7.78 -1.17
N ALA A 46 17.03 -8.36 -2.36
CA ALA A 46 18.17 -8.29 -3.28
C ALA A 46 18.37 -6.86 -3.84
N LEU A 47 17.29 -6.10 -3.99
CA LEU A 47 17.34 -4.71 -4.47
C LEU A 47 17.73 -3.73 -3.36
N ILE A 48 17.25 -3.95 -2.13
CA ILE A 48 17.49 -3.03 -1.01
C ILE A 48 18.93 -3.22 -0.50
N PRO A 49 19.76 -2.17 -0.42
CA PRO A 49 21.09 -2.28 0.17
C PRO A 49 21.02 -2.81 1.61
N LYS A 50 21.88 -3.78 1.97
CA LYS A 50 21.87 -4.41 3.30
C LYS A 50 21.91 -3.41 4.46
N ALA A 51 22.67 -2.32 4.31
CA ALA A 51 22.76 -1.26 5.31
C ALA A 51 21.43 -0.51 5.55
N LYS A 52 20.49 -0.62 4.62
CA LYS A 52 19.17 0.01 4.67
C LYS A 52 18.03 -0.94 5.04
N HIS A 53 18.30 -2.24 5.22
CA HIS A 53 17.26 -3.23 5.53
C HIS A 53 16.44 -2.80 6.75
N HIS A 54 17.08 -2.61 7.90
CA HIS A 54 16.40 -2.22 9.15
C HIS A 54 15.71 -0.85 9.13
N GLU A 55 16.03 0.02 8.16
CA GLU A 55 15.37 1.33 8.00
C GLU A 55 14.20 1.28 7.00
N THR A 56 14.06 0.17 6.26
CA THR A 56 13.06 0.04 5.19
C THR A 56 11.75 -0.49 5.75
N PRO A 57 10.66 0.28 5.77
CA PRO A 57 9.40 -0.18 6.33
C PRO A 57 8.64 -1.14 5.39
N MET A 58 8.10 -2.20 5.94
CA MET A 58 7.27 -3.17 5.22
C MET A 58 5.86 -3.21 5.79
N PHE A 59 4.86 -3.19 4.91
CA PHE A 59 3.46 -3.29 5.25
C PHE A 59 2.73 -4.27 4.32
N LEU A 60 1.75 -4.99 4.86
CA LEU A 60 0.83 -5.77 4.03
C LEU A 60 -0.58 -5.21 4.16
N GLY A 61 -1.18 -4.87 3.01
CA GLY A 61 -2.56 -4.41 2.91
C GLY A 61 -3.42 -5.47 2.24
N ALA A 62 -4.32 -6.08 2.99
CA ALA A 62 -5.28 -7.03 2.44
C ALA A 62 -6.60 -6.35 2.10
N THR A 63 -7.19 -6.66 0.94
CA THR A 63 -8.42 -5.98 0.47
C THR A 63 -9.64 -6.91 0.47
N ALA A 64 -10.47 -6.86 -0.58
CA ALA A 64 -11.78 -7.51 -0.66
C ALA A 64 -11.77 -9.01 -0.34
N GLY A 65 -10.75 -9.76 -0.77
CA GLY A 65 -10.65 -11.19 -0.50
C GLY A 65 -10.63 -11.51 1.00
N MET A 66 -9.79 -10.80 1.76
CA MET A 66 -9.75 -10.94 3.22
C MET A 66 -10.97 -10.32 3.90
N ARG A 67 -11.59 -9.27 3.34
CA ARG A 67 -12.87 -8.74 3.85
C ARG A 67 -13.99 -9.77 3.74
N LEU A 68 -13.98 -10.58 2.68
CA LEU A 68 -14.92 -11.70 2.51
C LEU A 68 -14.62 -12.83 3.50
N LEU A 69 -13.34 -13.21 3.66
CA LEU A 69 -12.95 -14.25 4.61
C LEU A 69 -13.32 -13.85 6.04
N SER A 70 -12.96 -12.64 6.49
CA SER A 70 -13.24 -12.13 7.84
C SER A 70 -14.74 -12.13 8.17
N ARG A 71 -15.60 -11.81 7.19
CA ARG A 71 -17.07 -11.88 7.35
C ARG A 71 -17.60 -13.31 7.44
N LYS A 72 -16.99 -14.25 6.71
CA LYS A 72 -17.40 -15.67 6.70
C LYS A 72 -16.90 -16.42 7.93
N ASN A 73 -15.62 -16.22 8.26
CA ASN A 73 -14.93 -16.87 9.36
C ASN A 73 -13.80 -15.97 9.87
N ARG A 74 -14.10 -15.24 10.95
CA ARG A 74 -13.16 -14.32 11.57
C ARG A 74 -11.90 -15.03 12.11
N SER A 75 -12.06 -16.19 12.74
CA SER A 75 -10.92 -16.96 13.27
C SER A 75 -9.93 -17.33 12.17
N GLN A 76 -10.41 -17.81 11.03
CA GLN A 76 -9.53 -18.14 9.91
C GLN A 76 -8.83 -16.91 9.32
N ALA A 77 -9.50 -15.76 9.28
CA ALA A 77 -8.86 -14.52 8.85
C ALA A 77 -7.74 -14.10 9.81
N GLU A 78 -7.97 -14.22 11.13
CA GLU A 78 -6.97 -13.95 12.17
C GLU A 78 -5.79 -14.92 12.06
N ASP A 79 -6.04 -16.22 11.80
CA ASP A 79 -4.99 -17.22 11.60
C ASP A 79 -4.12 -16.92 10.38
N VAL A 80 -4.72 -16.47 9.27
CA VAL A 80 -4.00 -16.04 8.07
C VAL A 80 -3.13 -14.80 8.36
N PHE A 81 -3.68 -13.78 9.03
CA PHE A 81 -2.88 -12.60 9.41
C PHE A 81 -1.75 -12.93 10.38
N ALA A 82 -1.96 -13.86 11.31
CA ALA A 82 -0.92 -14.35 12.22
C ALA A 82 0.20 -15.08 11.46
N ALA A 83 -0.16 -15.92 10.48
CA ALA A 83 0.81 -16.61 9.65
C ALA A 83 1.62 -15.65 8.76
N VAL A 84 0.95 -14.66 8.14
CA VAL A 84 1.60 -13.57 7.40
C VAL A 84 2.57 -12.80 8.28
N SER A 85 2.13 -12.37 9.47
CA SER A 85 2.95 -11.59 10.39
C SER A 85 4.18 -12.37 10.85
N ARG A 86 4.03 -13.69 11.06
CA ARG A 86 5.14 -14.57 11.39
C ARG A 86 6.13 -14.72 10.24
N ALA A 87 5.65 -14.81 8.99
CA ALA A 87 6.51 -14.96 7.82
C ALA A 87 7.28 -13.66 7.52
N LEU A 88 6.57 -12.54 7.44
CA LEU A 88 7.17 -11.25 7.12
C LEU A 88 7.99 -10.67 8.28
N GLY A 89 7.61 -10.94 9.53
CA GLY A 89 8.35 -10.51 10.71
C GLY A 89 9.72 -11.17 10.89
N GLN A 90 10.04 -12.21 10.12
CA GLN A 90 11.39 -12.82 10.10
C GLN A 90 12.34 -12.10 9.13
N SER A 91 11.82 -11.19 8.30
CA SER A 91 12.62 -10.42 7.34
C SER A 91 13.56 -9.44 8.05
N PRO A 92 14.74 -9.12 7.48
CA PRO A 92 15.65 -8.11 8.06
C PRO A 92 15.13 -6.67 7.95
N VAL A 93 13.99 -6.44 7.29
CA VAL A 93 13.39 -5.10 7.15
C VAL A 93 12.37 -4.80 8.26
N ASP A 94 12.03 -3.52 8.44
CA ASP A 94 11.13 -3.04 9.49
C ASP A 94 9.66 -3.40 9.17
N PHE A 95 9.24 -4.62 9.52
CA PHE A 95 7.85 -5.05 9.35
C PHE A 95 6.93 -4.38 10.36
N ARG A 96 6.03 -3.52 9.87
CA ARG A 96 5.14 -2.69 10.70
C ARG A 96 3.74 -3.24 10.86
N GLY A 97 3.37 -4.26 10.10
CA GLY A 97 2.11 -4.97 10.28
C GLY A 97 1.43 -5.39 8.99
N ALA A 98 0.43 -6.23 9.18
CA ALA A 98 -0.49 -6.66 8.14
C ALA A 98 -1.92 -6.27 8.56
N GLU A 99 -2.58 -5.48 7.72
CA GLU A 99 -3.88 -4.89 8.05
C GLU A 99 -4.93 -5.19 6.97
N LEU A 100 -6.19 -5.24 7.40
CA LEU A 100 -7.34 -5.34 6.52
C LEU A 100 -7.80 -3.94 6.11
N LEU A 101 -7.54 -3.56 4.87
CA LEU A 101 -7.93 -2.26 4.34
C LEU A 101 -9.44 -2.18 4.18
N THR A 102 -10.03 -1.07 4.63
CA THR A 102 -11.42 -0.76 4.32
C THR A 102 -11.56 -0.38 2.84
N GLY A 103 -12.79 -0.38 2.33
CA GLY A 103 -13.03 0.12 0.97
C GLY A 103 -12.70 1.61 0.80
N GLN A 104 -12.78 2.38 1.88
CA GLN A 104 -12.42 3.80 1.89
C GLN A 104 -10.89 3.96 1.82
N ASP A 105 -10.14 3.17 2.59
CA ASP A 105 -8.67 3.20 2.55
C ASP A 105 -8.15 2.82 1.16
N GLU A 106 -8.69 1.73 0.58
CA GLU A 106 -8.33 1.25 -0.76
C GLU A 106 -8.57 2.33 -1.83
N GLY A 107 -9.75 2.98 -1.81
CA GLY A 107 -10.06 4.06 -2.73
C GLY A 107 -9.22 5.32 -2.51
N ALA A 108 -9.01 5.70 -1.24
CA ALA A 108 -8.23 6.87 -0.88
C ALA A 108 -6.75 6.72 -1.25
N PHE A 109 -6.13 5.56 -0.99
CA PHE A 109 -4.75 5.30 -1.39
C PHE A 109 -4.59 5.26 -2.91
N GLY A 110 -5.55 4.67 -3.64
CA GLY A 110 -5.56 4.72 -5.10
C GLY A 110 -5.63 6.17 -5.63
N TRP A 111 -6.52 6.98 -5.05
CA TRP A 111 -6.68 8.38 -5.40
C TRP A 111 -5.45 9.24 -5.07
N ILE A 112 -4.82 9.03 -3.91
CA ILE A 112 -3.55 9.68 -3.56
C ILE A 112 -2.47 9.28 -4.57
N THR A 113 -2.37 7.99 -4.90
CA THR A 113 -1.33 7.46 -5.80
C THR A 113 -1.41 8.09 -7.19
N ILE A 114 -2.59 8.15 -7.82
CA ILE A 114 -2.72 8.73 -9.17
C ILE A 114 -2.43 10.23 -9.16
N ASN A 115 -2.94 10.97 -8.17
CA ASN A 115 -2.70 12.40 -8.08
C ASN A 115 -1.25 12.74 -7.67
N TYR A 116 -0.57 11.84 -6.95
CA TYR A 116 0.86 11.94 -6.68
C TYR A 116 1.69 11.74 -7.95
N ILE A 117 1.46 10.66 -8.69
CA ILE A 117 2.20 10.34 -9.93
C ILE A 117 2.01 11.42 -10.99
N LEU A 118 0.81 12.00 -11.08
CA LEU A 118 0.52 13.10 -12.00
C LEU A 118 1.10 14.46 -11.54
N GLY A 119 1.71 14.52 -10.35
CA GLY A 119 2.21 15.75 -9.76
C GLY A 119 1.10 16.76 -9.46
N LEU A 120 -0.11 16.28 -9.15
CA LEU A 120 -1.27 17.09 -8.82
C LEU A 120 -1.38 17.36 -7.31
N LEU A 121 -0.77 16.51 -6.47
CA LEU A 121 -0.67 16.76 -5.02
C LEU A 121 0.53 17.65 -4.68
N VAL A 122 1.67 17.36 -5.27
CA VAL A 122 2.96 18.01 -4.97
C VAL A 122 3.80 18.04 -6.24
N LYS A 123 4.33 19.21 -6.58
CA LYS A 123 5.32 19.41 -7.66
C LYS A 123 6.58 20.04 -7.11
N TYR A 124 7.73 19.56 -7.57
CA TYR A 124 9.02 20.21 -7.35
C TYR A 124 9.38 20.98 -8.61
N SER A 125 9.49 22.31 -8.50
CA SER A 125 9.76 23.18 -9.64
C SER A 125 11.24 23.12 -10.05
N PHE A 126 11.53 23.54 -11.29
CA PHE A 126 12.91 23.76 -11.74
C PHE A 126 13.65 24.85 -10.93
N SER A 127 12.92 25.73 -10.23
CA SER A 127 13.49 26.72 -9.30
C SER A 127 13.83 26.15 -7.92
N GLY A 128 13.56 24.86 -7.67
CA GLY A 128 13.82 24.22 -6.38
C GLY A 128 12.74 24.45 -5.33
N GLU A 129 11.54 24.85 -5.75
CA GLU A 129 10.42 25.18 -4.87
C GLU A 129 9.30 24.13 -4.95
N TRP A 130 8.64 23.88 -3.82
CA TRP A 130 7.49 23.00 -3.75
C TRP A 130 6.21 23.74 -4.08
N ILE A 131 5.48 23.26 -5.08
CA ILE A 131 4.22 23.82 -5.55
C ILE A 131 3.11 22.82 -5.25
N ARG A 132 2.06 23.28 -4.58
CA ARG A 132 0.79 22.54 -4.45
C ARG A 132 -0.19 23.05 -5.51
N PRO A 133 -0.52 22.24 -6.53
CA PRO A 133 -1.53 22.59 -7.53
C PRO A 133 -2.90 22.81 -6.89
N LEU A 134 -3.77 23.60 -7.54
CA LEU A 134 -5.14 23.85 -7.09
C LEU A 134 -5.97 22.56 -7.10
N GLU A 135 -6.84 22.40 -6.09
CA GLU A 135 -7.71 21.21 -5.92
C GLU A 135 -8.60 20.93 -7.14
N GLU A 136 -8.97 21.96 -7.91
CA GLU A 136 -9.76 21.84 -9.15
C GLU A 136 -9.07 21.02 -10.25
N THR A 137 -7.78 20.69 -10.09
CA THR A 137 -7.01 19.91 -11.06
C THR A 137 -6.88 18.43 -10.69
N LEU A 138 -7.39 18.01 -9.52
CA LEU A 138 -7.28 16.63 -9.06
C LEU A 138 -8.19 15.71 -9.87
N VAL A 139 -7.65 14.57 -10.28
CA VAL A 139 -8.40 13.55 -11.03
C VAL A 139 -9.10 12.58 -10.09
N GLY A 140 -10.22 12.02 -10.53
CA GLY A 140 -10.85 10.89 -9.88
C GLY A 140 -10.08 9.59 -10.12
N ALA A 141 -10.22 8.63 -9.21
CA ALA A 141 -9.69 7.28 -9.33
C ALA A 141 -10.85 6.27 -9.36
N LEU A 142 -10.82 5.38 -10.35
CA LEU A 142 -11.72 4.24 -10.47
C LEU A 142 -10.87 2.96 -10.45
N ASP A 143 -11.01 2.17 -9.38
CA ASP A 143 -10.39 0.86 -9.25
C ASP A 143 -11.47 -0.22 -9.40
N MET A 144 -11.19 -1.23 -10.21
CA MET A 144 -12.07 -2.36 -10.47
C MET A 144 -11.32 -3.68 -10.19
N GLY A 145 -10.99 -3.90 -8.92
CA GLY A 145 -10.50 -5.18 -8.43
C GLY A 145 -11.58 -6.28 -8.43
N GLY A 146 -11.16 -7.56 -8.35
CA GLY A 146 -11.97 -8.77 -8.59
C GLY A 146 -13.19 -9.04 -7.69
N GLY A 147 -13.72 -8.05 -6.97
CA GLY A 147 -14.92 -8.16 -6.15
C GLY A 147 -15.29 -6.90 -5.35
N SER A 148 -14.57 -5.80 -5.53
CA SER A 148 -14.94 -4.50 -4.97
C SER A 148 -14.47 -3.41 -5.93
N PRO A 149 -15.39 -2.70 -6.61
CA PRO A 149 -15.02 -1.47 -7.30
C PRO A 149 -14.94 -0.30 -6.29
N GLN A 150 -13.98 0.59 -6.49
CA GLN A 150 -13.83 1.84 -5.73
C GLN A 150 -13.87 3.01 -6.70
N ASN A 151 -14.66 4.03 -6.36
CA ASN A 151 -14.70 5.30 -7.07
C ASN A 151 -14.40 6.41 -6.06
N THR A 152 -13.36 7.20 -6.29
CA THR A 152 -12.89 8.23 -5.36
C THR A 152 -12.56 9.50 -6.12
N PHE A 153 -13.20 10.62 -5.75
CA PHE A 153 -13.02 11.92 -6.36
C PHE A 153 -13.38 13.05 -5.38
N VAL A 154 -12.88 14.25 -5.64
CA VAL A 154 -13.27 15.46 -4.90
C VAL A 154 -14.57 15.98 -5.50
N PRO A 155 -15.67 16.10 -4.74
CA PRO A 155 -16.92 16.62 -5.26
C PRO A 155 -16.84 18.14 -5.42
N GLY A 156 -17.52 18.70 -6.43
CA GLY A 156 -17.59 20.15 -6.68
C GLY A 156 -18.41 20.96 -5.65
N GLY A 157 -18.85 20.32 -4.56
CA GLY A 157 -19.66 20.94 -3.51
C GLY A 157 -19.91 19.98 -2.34
N PRO A 158 -20.40 20.47 -1.20
CA PRO A 158 -20.66 19.65 -0.02
C PRO A 158 -21.74 18.60 -0.31
N ILE A 159 -21.43 17.33 -0.01
CA ILE A 159 -22.38 16.21 -0.10
C ILE A 159 -22.96 15.97 1.30
N PRO A 160 -24.27 16.18 1.52
CA PRO A 160 -24.89 15.90 2.81
C PRO A 160 -24.76 14.41 3.19
N GLY A 161 -24.18 14.11 4.35
CA GLY A 161 -24.13 12.75 4.91
C GLY A 161 -22.91 11.89 4.55
N LEU A 162 -21.97 12.37 3.71
CA LEU A 162 -20.68 11.72 3.47
C LEU A 162 -19.56 12.58 4.08
N GLY A 163 -19.04 12.17 5.23
CA GLY A 163 -17.85 12.74 5.83
C GLY A 163 -16.71 11.73 5.76
N THR A 164 -15.82 11.86 4.79
CA THR A 164 -14.54 11.14 4.79
C THR A 164 -13.44 12.18 4.99
N GLU A 165 -12.93 12.28 6.22
CA GLU A 165 -11.78 13.13 6.54
C GLU A 165 -10.51 12.33 6.30
N LEU A 166 -9.78 12.69 5.25
CA LEU A 166 -8.47 12.11 4.93
C LEU A 166 -7.41 12.73 5.85
N ARG A 167 -7.10 12.05 6.96
CA ARG A 167 -5.95 12.40 7.80
C ARG A 167 -4.70 11.73 7.26
N CYS A 168 -3.92 12.47 6.48
CA CYS A 168 -2.54 12.10 6.21
C CYS A 168 -1.79 12.06 7.55
N LEU A 169 -1.33 10.86 7.94
CA LEU A 169 -0.63 10.63 9.21
C LEU A 169 0.62 11.53 9.29
N GLY A 170 0.51 12.60 10.07
CA GLY A 170 1.60 13.52 10.34
C GLY A 170 2.67 12.85 11.21
N GLY A 171 3.88 12.76 10.68
CA GLY A 171 5.08 12.34 11.41
C GLY A 171 6.10 11.70 10.48
N ARG A 172 7.32 12.26 10.43
CA ARG A 172 8.54 11.75 9.76
C ARG A 172 8.30 10.61 8.77
N VAL A 173 8.14 10.98 7.52
CA VAL A 173 7.90 10.04 6.44
C VAL A 173 9.21 9.76 5.70
N VAL A 174 9.88 8.67 6.06
CA VAL A 174 10.86 8.01 5.20
C VAL A 174 10.13 6.78 4.66
N PHE A 175 9.47 6.91 3.51
CA PHE A 175 8.78 5.80 2.87
C PHE A 175 9.73 5.07 1.93
N GLY A 176 10.30 3.97 2.41
CA GLY A 176 10.57 2.82 1.53
C GLY A 176 9.45 1.83 1.78
N VAL A 177 8.25 2.06 1.25
CA VAL A 177 7.12 1.15 1.53
C VAL A 177 7.31 -0.09 0.67
N LEU A 178 7.41 -1.25 1.31
CA LEU A 178 7.02 -2.50 0.65
C LEU A 178 5.51 -2.62 0.80
N THR A 179 4.74 -2.42 -0.27
CA THR A 179 3.29 -2.67 -0.25
C THR A 179 3.04 -4.06 -0.81
N LEU A 180 2.57 -4.97 0.04
CA LEU A 180 1.92 -6.19 -0.40
C LEU A 180 0.43 -5.89 -0.62
N ALA A 181 0.02 -5.66 -1.87
CA ALA A 181 -1.38 -5.53 -2.22
C ALA A 181 -1.95 -6.91 -2.57
N ALA A 182 -2.83 -7.44 -1.72
CA ALA A 182 -3.59 -8.65 -2.01
C ALA A 182 -4.87 -8.28 -2.75
N THR A 183 -4.81 -8.21 -4.09
CA THR A 183 -6.00 -8.11 -4.93
C THR A 183 -6.62 -9.51 -5.09
N LEU A 184 -7.93 -9.59 -5.36
CA LEU A 184 -8.61 -10.89 -5.51
C LEU A 184 -7.91 -11.75 -6.58
N GLY A 185 -7.19 -12.79 -6.11
CA GLY A 185 -6.49 -13.76 -6.95
C GLY A 185 -4.99 -13.53 -7.15
N ALA A 186 -4.40 -12.43 -6.66
CA ALA A 186 -2.98 -12.16 -6.82
C ALA A 186 -2.40 -11.39 -5.63
N MET A 187 -1.13 -11.66 -5.32
CA MET A 187 -0.36 -10.88 -4.36
C MET A 187 0.67 -10.08 -5.14
N ALA A 188 0.76 -8.77 -4.92
CA ALA A 188 1.77 -7.93 -5.54
C ALA A 188 2.64 -7.27 -4.48
N VAL A 189 3.96 -7.37 -4.62
CA VAL A 189 4.97 -6.65 -3.84
C VAL A 189 5.41 -5.42 -4.64
N GLN A 190 5.27 -4.23 -4.07
CA GLN A 190 5.78 -2.99 -4.63
C GLN A 190 6.84 -2.41 -3.73
N VAL A 191 8.04 -2.17 -4.26
CA VAL A 191 9.12 -1.46 -3.56
C VAL A 191 9.13 -0.01 -4.04
N PHE A 192 9.04 0.93 -3.12
CA PHE A 192 9.17 2.36 -3.40
C PHE A 192 10.53 2.90 -2.93
N TRP A 193 11.17 3.73 -3.75
CA TRP A 193 12.45 4.37 -3.45
C TRP A 193 12.33 5.89 -3.44
N LEU A 194 12.96 6.54 -2.46
CA LEU A 194 13.10 7.99 -2.42
C LEU A 194 14.26 8.44 -3.30
N GLN A 195 13.99 9.26 -4.31
CA GLN A 195 15.04 9.98 -5.04
C GLN A 195 15.54 11.14 -4.17
N ASN A 196 16.86 11.27 -4.09
CA ASN A 196 17.55 12.24 -3.23
C ASN A 196 18.08 13.41 -4.06
#